data_AF-A0A2H3E668-F1
#
_entry.id   AF-A0A2H3E668-F1
#
_cell.length_a   1.000
_cell.length_b   1.000
_cell.length_c   1.000
_cell.angle_alpha   90.00
_cell.angle_beta   90.00
_cell.angle_gamma   90.00
#
_symmetry.space_group_name_H-M   'P 1'
#
loop_
_entity.id
_entity.type
_entity.pdbx_description
1 polymer ?
#
loop_
_entity_poly.entity_id
_entity_poly.type
_entity_poly.pdbx_seq_one_letter_code
_entity_poly.pdbx_strand_id
1 'polypeptide(L)'
;MLLANASCVSRMPRLLQLASPVYAKPHKLCFSHCDLNKTNILVTEDGRVAAIIDWEAAGWFPGYWEYTSKVMQNVDSEILTKFWDAVGVFGNGCYEKELELERALWRSTGDSAVHPGILHDDPLNAPLHDDEDII
;
A
#
# COMPACT_ATOMS: atom_id res chain seq x y z
N MET A 1 -1.49 34.45 19.45
CA MET A 1 -2.74 34.26 18.69
C MET A 1 -2.38 33.60 17.35
N LEU A 2 -2.31 32.27 17.27
CA LEU A 2 -1.75 31.57 16.10
C LEU A 2 -2.42 30.20 15.79
N LEU A 3 -3.74 30.05 15.96
CA LEU A 3 -4.44 28.81 15.53
C LEU A 3 -5.86 29.06 14.97
N ALA A 4 -6.16 30.25 14.44
CA ALA A 4 -7.52 30.53 13.96
C ALA A 4 -7.82 30.05 12.52
N ASN A 5 -6.81 29.65 11.72
CA ASN A 5 -6.98 29.40 10.29
C ASN A 5 -6.54 28.01 9.79
N ALA A 6 -6.30 27.05 10.68
CA ALA A 6 -6.08 25.67 10.24
C ALA A 6 -7.44 24.98 9.99
N SER A 7 -8.02 25.21 8.80
CA SER A 7 -9.08 24.36 8.28
C SER A 7 -8.47 22.98 8.01
N CYS A 8 -8.71 22.00 8.88
CA CYS A 8 -8.41 20.61 8.60
C CYS A 8 -9.47 20.07 7.62
N VAL A 9 -9.18 20.14 6.33
CA VAL A 9 -10.04 19.51 5.31
C VAL A 9 -9.92 17.99 5.48
N SER A 10 -11.06 17.33 5.71
CA SER A 10 -11.09 15.87 5.87
C SER A 10 -10.71 15.19 4.56
N ARG A 11 -9.79 14.22 4.62
CA ARG A 11 -9.39 13.37 3.47
C ARG A 11 -10.41 12.27 3.16
N MET A 12 -11.44 12.10 4.00
CA MET A 12 -12.41 11.01 3.89
C MET A 12 -13.14 10.95 2.53
N PRO A 13 -13.64 12.05 1.94
CA PRO A 13 -14.32 11.98 0.64
C PRO A 13 -13.45 11.39 -0.46
N ARG A 14 -12.16 11.80 -0.53
CA ARG A 14 -11.21 11.26 -1.50
C ARG A 14 -10.88 9.80 -1.24
N LEU A 15 -10.65 9.43 0.02
CA LEU A 15 -10.40 8.03 0.41
C LEU A 15 -11.56 7.13 -0.02
N LEU A 16 -12.82 7.57 0.16
CA LEU A 16 -13.99 6.83 -0.29
C LEU A 16 -14.06 6.72 -1.82
N GLN A 17 -13.70 7.77 -2.57
CA GLN A 17 -13.65 7.74 -4.03
C GLN A 17 -12.60 6.74 -4.54
N LEU A 18 -11.42 6.68 -3.93
CA LEU A 18 -10.37 5.70 -4.24
C LEU A 18 -10.78 4.28 -3.85
N ALA A 19 -11.47 4.13 -2.71
CA ALA A 19 -11.89 2.84 -2.17
C ALA A 19 -13.01 2.18 -2.99
N SER A 20 -13.94 2.98 -3.52
CA SER A 20 -15.10 2.50 -4.27
C SER A 20 -14.76 1.48 -5.38
N PRO A 21 -13.87 1.76 -6.35
CA PRO A 21 -13.51 0.79 -7.39
C PRO A 21 -12.74 -0.42 -6.85
N VAL A 22 -11.98 -0.28 -5.75
CA VAL A 22 -11.22 -1.37 -5.12
C VAL A 22 -12.13 -2.36 -4.43
N TYR A 23 -13.12 -1.87 -3.67
CA TYR A 23 -14.07 -2.70 -2.93
C TYR A 23 -15.20 -3.25 -3.80
N ALA A 24 -15.52 -2.60 -4.93
CA ALA A 24 -16.45 -3.14 -5.93
C ALA A 24 -15.85 -4.34 -6.70
N LYS A 25 -14.53 -4.44 -6.77
CA LYS A 25 -13.84 -5.55 -7.42
C LYS A 25 -13.77 -6.75 -6.47
N PRO A 26 -14.28 -7.93 -6.86
CA PRO A 26 -14.10 -9.12 -6.05
C PRO A 26 -12.64 -9.55 -6.04
N HIS A 27 -12.09 -9.75 -4.84
CA HIS A 27 -10.75 -10.28 -4.64
C HIS A 27 -10.82 -11.73 -4.17
N LYS A 28 -9.89 -12.55 -4.62
CA LYS A 28 -9.69 -13.87 -4.04
C LYS A 28 -9.26 -13.69 -2.58
N LEU A 29 -9.87 -14.45 -1.67
CA LEU A 29 -9.41 -14.53 -0.29
C LEU A 29 -8.16 -15.42 -0.24
N CYS A 30 -7.07 -14.87 0.28
CA CYS A 30 -5.76 -15.53 0.36
C CYS A 30 -5.29 -15.51 1.81
N PHE A 31 -4.60 -16.57 2.23
CA PHE A 31 -3.85 -16.54 3.49
C PHE A 31 -2.53 -15.80 3.21
N SER A 32 -2.47 -14.55 3.64
CA SER A 32 -1.33 -13.65 3.45
C SER A 32 -0.42 -13.67 4.67
N HIS A 33 0.88 -13.56 4.43
CA HIS A 33 1.88 -13.44 5.46
C HIS A 33 1.84 -12.06 6.12
N CYS A 34 1.52 -11.02 5.34
CA CYS A 34 1.47 -9.61 5.74
C CYS A 34 2.83 -9.00 6.17
N ASP A 35 3.84 -9.84 6.41
CA ASP A 35 5.22 -9.43 6.66
C ASP A 35 6.27 -10.20 5.81
N LEU A 36 5.98 -10.47 4.54
CA LEU A 36 6.89 -11.24 3.70
C LEU A 36 8.05 -10.39 3.16
N ASN A 37 9.09 -10.27 3.97
CA ASN A 37 10.33 -9.60 3.60
C ASN A 37 11.53 -10.56 3.57
N LYS A 38 12.68 -10.10 3.08
CA LYS A 38 13.88 -10.94 2.90
C LYS A 38 14.41 -11.57 4.19
N THR A 39 14.16 -11.00 5.37
CA THR A 39 14.62 -11.58 6.64
C THR A 39 13.74 -12.75 7.09
N ASN A 40 12.54 -12.84 6.53
CA ASN A 40 11.54 -13.86 6.84
C ASN A 40 11.53 -15.01 5.82
N ILE A 41 12.48 -15.02 4.86
CA ILE A 41 12.66 -16.06 3.86
C ILE A 41 14.02 -16.72 4.06
N LEU A 42 14.01 -17.97 4.50
CA LEU A 42 15.22 -18.79 4.63
C LEU A 42 15.52 -19.47 3.30
N VAL A 43 16.78 -19.44 2.88
CA VAL A 43 17.25 -20.07 1.64
C VAL A 43 18.35 -21.08 1.94
N THR A 44 18.36 -22.19 1.20
CA THR A 44 19.45 -23.17 1.21
C THR A 44 20.68 -22.63 0.48
N GLU A 45 21.83 -23.27 0.67
CA GLU A 45 23.08 -22.87 0.00
C GLU A 45 22.97 -22.90 -1.54
N ASP A 46 22.12 -23.76 -2.10
CA ASP A 46 21.84 -23.84 -3.54
C ASP A 46 20.74 -22.88 -4.02
N GLY A 47 20.33 -21.91 -3.18
CA GLY A 47 19.45 -20.81 -3.55
C GLY A 47 17.96 -21.17 -3.61
N ARG A 48 17.54 -22.31 -3.05
CA ARG A 48 16.13 -22.69 -2.95
C ARG A 48 15.53 -22.14 -1.67
N VAL A 49 14.23 -21.80 -1.70
CA VAL A 49 13.50 -21.44 -0.49
C VAL A 49 13.42 -22.65 0.44
N ALA A 50 13.98 -22.53 1.63
CA ALA A 50 13.96 -23.54 2.68
C ALA A 50 12.71 -23.41 3.56
N ALA A 51 12.38 -22.19 3.97
CA ALA A 51 11.23 -21.88 4.82
C ALA A 51 10.81 -20.42 4.72
N ILE A 52 9.55 -20.15 5.06
CA ILE A 52 9.03 -18.83 5.38
C ILE A 52 8.71 -18.83 6.87
N ILE A 53 9.23 -17.85 7.60
CA ILE A 53 9.12 -17.73 9.06
C ILE A 53 8.43 -16.43 9.45
N ASP A 54 8.10 -16.27 10.73
CA ASP A 54 7.53 -15.04 11.30
C ASP A 54 6.09 -14.72 10.86
N TRP A 55 5.20 -15.71 11.02
CA TRP A 55 3.80 -15.65 10.61
C TRP A 55 2.87 -14.90 11.59
N GLU A 56 3.40 -14.12 12.54
CA GLU A 56 2.56 -13.50 13.59
C GLU A 56 1.59 -12.44 13.07
N ALA A 57 1.91 -11.83 11.92
CA ALA A 57 1.05 -10.86 11.22
C ALA A 57 0.07 -11.52 10.21
N ALA A 58 0.14 -12.84 10.05
CA ALA A 58 -0.56 -13.52 8.98
C ALA A 58 -2.07 -13.62 9.20
N GLY A 59 -2.83 -13.71 8.10
CA GLY A 59 -4.27 -13.84 8.15
C GLY A 59 -4.93 -14.01 6.78
N TRP A 60 -6.26 -14.05 6.77
CA TRP A 60 -7.04 -14.12 5.53
C TRP A 60 -7.36 -12.72 5.02
N PHE A 61 -6.76 -12.33 3.90
CA PHE A 61 -6.86 -11.01 3.30
C PHE A 61 -7.21 -11.08 1.81
N PRO A 62 -7.66 -9.96 1.20
CA PRO A 62 -7.79 -9.86 -0.25
C PRO A 62 -6.47 -10.21 -0.96
N GLY A 63 -6.54 -10.82 -2.14
CA GLY A 63 -5.36 -11.28 -2.89
C GLY A 63 -4.36 -10.20 -3.28
N TYR A 64 -4.73 -8.91 -3.19
CA TYR A 64 -3.82 -7.79 -3.39
C TYR A 64 -2.94 -7.50 -2.17
N TRP A 65 -3.30 -8.00 -0.98
CA TRP A 65 -2.73 -7.56 0.29
C TRP A 65 -1.23 -7.84 0.40
N GLU A 66 -0.80 -9.05 0.01
CA GLU A 66 0.63 -9.39 0.00
C GLU A 66 1.44 -8.48 -0.94
N TYR A 67 0.84 -8.09 -2.08
CA TYR A 67 1.49 -7.18 -3.02
C TYR A 67 1.66 -5.78 -2.42
N THR A 68 0.61 -5.21 -1.82
CA THR A 68 0.67 -3.86 -1.24
C THR A 68 1.55 -3.81 0.00
N SER A 69 1.49 -4.83 0.87
CA SER A 69 2.41 -4.99 2.01
C SER A 69 3.86 -5.07 1.56
N LYS A 70 4.17 -5.86 0.53
CA LYS A 70 5.53 -5.90 -0.06
C LYS A 70 5.97 -4.52 -0.52
N VAL A 71 5.13 -3.75 -1.20
CA VAL A 71 5.52 -2.41 -1.68
C VAL A 71 5.80 -1.48 -0.51
N MET A 72 4.96 -1.51 0.54
CA MET A 72 5.15 -0.73 1.76
C MET A 72 6.51 -0.98 2.41
N GLN A 73 6.86 -2.26 2.59
CA GLN A 73 8.09 -2.67 3.27
C GLN A 73 9.38 -2.34 2.51
N ASN A 74 9.27 -2.07 1.21
CA ASN A 74 10.40 -1.82 0.33
C ASN A 74 10.41 -0.38 -0.22
N VAL A 75 9.57 0.52 0.31
CA VAL A 75 9.38 1.89 -0.20
C VAL A 75 10.70 2.68 -0.32
N ASP A 76 11.63 2.47 0.61
CA ASP A 76 12.94 3.15 0.65
C ASP A 76 14.11 2.27 0.17
N SER A 77 13.83 1.14 -0.49
CA SER A 77 14.87 0.20 -0.93
C SER A 77 14.78 -0.11 -2.43
N GLU A 78 15.57 0.62 -3.21
CA GLU A 78 15.70 0.38 -4.65
C GLU A 78 16.21 -1.04 -4.95
N ILE A 79 17.15 -1.54 -4.14
CA ILE A 79 17.73 -2.88 -4.29
C ILE A 79 16.65 -3.95 -4.11
N LEU A 80 15.84 -3.85 -3.05
CA LEU A 80 14.81 -4.85 -2.79
C LEU A 80 13.64 -4.73 -3.77
N THR A 81 13.31 -3.52 -4.21
CA THR A 81 12.34 -3.32 -5.30
C THR A 81 12.78 -4.07 -6.55
N LYS A 82 14.02 -3.87 -7.02
CA LYS A 82 14.58 -4.59 -8.18
C LYS A 82 14.62 -6.10 -7.98
N PHE A 83 15.00 -6.57 -6.80
CA PHE A 83 15.00 -8.00 -6.47
C PHE A 83 13.61 -8.59 -6.67
N TRP A 84 12.59 -8.00 -6.05
CA TRP A 84 11.24 -8.54 -6.12
C TRP A 84 10.61 -8.44 -7.50
N ASP A 85 10.94 -7.39 -8.26
CA ASP A 85 10.49 -7.26 -9.65
C ASP A 85 11.12 -8.36 -10.53
N ALA A 86 12.37 -8.74 -10.27
CA ALA A 86 13.03 -9.86 -10.94
C ALA A 86 12.44 -11.23 -10.56
N VAL A 87 11.99 -11.41 -9.31
CA VAL A 87 11.28 -12.64 -8.89
C VAL A 87 9.91 -12.74 -9.58
N GLY A 88 9.25 -11.61 -9.83
CA GLY A 88 8.02 -11.57 -10.64
C GLY A 88 6.80 -12.22 -9.98
N VAL A 89 6.79 -12.37 -8.65
CA VAL A 89 5.79 -13.14 -7.88
C VAL A 89 4.34 -12.75 -8.22
N PHE A 90 4.10 -11.45 -8.45
CA PHE A 90 2.75 -10.91 -8.65
C PHE A 90 2.45 -10.53 -10.11
N GLY A 91 3.41 -10.65 -11.04
CA GLY A 91 3.32 -10.10 -12.39
C GLY A 91 3.36 -8.57 -12.43
N ASN A 92 3.81 -7.99 -13.55
CA ASN A 92 3.88 -6.54 -13.72
C ASN A 92 2.47 -5.93 -13.80
N GLY A 93 2.23 -4.84 -13.07
CA GLY A 93 0.98 -4.05 -13.15
C GLY A 93 -0.23 -4.65 -12.41
N CYS A 94 -0.05 -5.66 -11.57
CA CYS A 94 -1.15 -6.16 -10.74
C CYS A 94 -1.45 -5.20 -9.58
N TYR A 95 -2.74 -4.94 -9.36
CA TYR A 95 -3.27 -4.22 -8.20
C TYR A 95 -2.91 -2.73 -8.07
N GLU A 96 -2.75 -2.01 -9.19
CA GLU A 96 -2.38 -0.58 -9.19
C GLU A 96 -3.37 0.31 -8.42
N LYS A 97 -4.68 0.09 -8.59
CA LYS A 97 -5.72 0.86 -7.89
C LYS A 97 -5.74 0.59 -6.39
N GLU A 98 -5.51 -0.67 -6.03
CA GLU A 98 -5.40 -1.12 -4.65
C GLU A 98 -4.15 -0.51 -4.01
N LEU A 99 -3.02 -0.48 -4.71
CA LEU A 99 -1.81 0.18 -4.24
C LEU A 99 -1.97 1.71 -4.13
N GLU A 100 -2.70 2.34 -5.04
CA GLU A 100 -3.05 3.77 -4.95
C GLU A 100 -3.87 4.05 -3.67
N LEU A 101 -4.90 3.23 -3.40
CA LEU A 101 -5.69 3.32 -2.18
C LEU A 101 -4.84 3.12 -0.93
N GLU A 102 -4.03 2.06 -0.87
CA GLU A 102 -3.18 1.75 0.29
C GLU A 102 -2.17 2.88 0.56
N ARG A 103 -1.53 3.43 -0.48
CA ARG A 103 -0.65 4.62 -0.33
C ARG A 103 -1.40 5.82 0.24
N ALA A 104 -2.66 6.04 -0.16
CA ALA A 104 -3.47 7.10 0.37
C ALA A 104 -3.84 6.86 1.86
N LEU A 105 -4.10 5.61 2.24
CA LEU A 105 -4.36 5.21 3.62
C LEU A 105 -3.12 5.38 4.50
N TRP A 106 -1.94 4.85 4.09
CA TRP A 106 -0.69 4.97 4.85
C TRP A 106 -0.33 6.44 5.14
N ARG A 107 -0.52 7.31 4.14
CA ARG A 107 -0.32 8.77 4.27
C ARG A 107 -1.33 9.46 5.19
N SER A 108 -2.49 8.85 5.41
CA SER A 108 -3.57 9.42 6.22
C SER A 108 -3.52 8.95 7.67
N THR A 109 -3.04 7.74 7.92
CA THR A 109 -2.97 7.14 9.27
C THR A 109 -1.62 7.35 9.94
N GLY A 110 -0.58 7.74 9.18
CA GLY A 110 0.78 7.86 9.71
C GLY A 110 1.43 6.50 9.96
N ASP A 111 1.04 5.47 9.19
CA ASP A 111 1.65 4.15 9.31
C ASP A 111 3.13 4.19 8.90
N SER A 112 3.91 3.43 9.68
CA SER A 112 5.32 3.52 10.06
C SER A 112 6.36 3.66 8.94
N ALA A 113 5.99 3.38 7.69
CA ALA A 113 6.88 3.44 6.52
C ALA A 113 6.77 4.75 5.73
N VAL A 114 5.81 5.64 6.04
CA VAL A 114 5.67 6.95 5.39
C VAL A 114 5.77 8.03 6.46
N HIS A 115 6.88 8.80 6.44
CA HIS A 115 7.08 9.84 7.44
C HIS A 115 5.97 10.93 7.34
N PRO A 116 5.30 11.27 8.46
CA PRO A 116 4.30 12.34 8.46
C PRO A 116 4.90 13.68 7.99
N GLY A 117 4.22 14.35 7.05
CA GLY A 117 4.51 15.75 6.69
C GLY A 117 5.54 16.01 5.56
N ILE A 118 5.95 15.00 4.78
CA ILE A 118 7.05 15.15 3.80
C ILE A 118 6.66 15.69 2.41
N LEU A 119 5.38 15.78 2.04
CA LEU A 119 4.99 16.36 0.74
C LEU A 119 4.19 17.64 0.89
N HIS A 120 4.86 18.77 0.62
CA HIS A 120 4.19 19.99 0.17
C HIS A 120 3.37 19.62 -1.08
N ASP A 121 2.10 19.99 -1.12
CA ASP A 121 1.16 19.64 -2.21
C ASP A 121 0.89 18.13 -2.40
N ASP A 122 0.73 17.34 -1.32
CA ASP A 122 0.17 15.97 -1.45
C ASP A 122 -1.15 16.06 -2.24
N PRO A 123 -1.26 15.44 -3.43
CA PRO A 123 -2.45 15.56 -4.29
C PRO A 123 -3.72 15.06 -3.59
N LEU A 124 -3.58 14.27 -2.53
CA LEU A 124 -4.67 13.80 -1.68
C LEU A 124 -5.20 14.86 -0.70
N ASN A 125 -4.52 16.00 -0.57
CA ASN A 125 -4.97 17.17 0.20
C ASN A 125 -5.70 18.21 -0.67
N ALA A 126 -5.66 18.06 -2.01
CA ALA A 126 -6.42 18.92 -2.90
C ALA A 126 -7.93 18.67 -2.73
N PRO A 127 -8.78 19.71 -2.75
CA PRO A 127 -10.22 19.53 -2.82
C PRO A 127 -10.59 18.67 -4.03
N LEU A 128 -11.56 17.77 -3.85
CA LEU A 128 -12.22 17.19 -5.02
C LEU A 128 -12.83 18.34 -5.80
N HIS A 129 -12.47 18.48 -7.08
CA HIS A 129 -13.28 19.31 -7.96
C HIS A 129 -14.67 18.67 -7.99
N ASP A 130 -15.71 19.47 -7.73
CA ASP A 130 -17.06 19.03 -8.04
C ASP A 130 -17.05 18.68 -9.52
N ASP A 131 -17.25 17.40 -9.85
CA ASP A 131 -17.44 16.95 -11.22
C ASP A 131 -18.76 17.57 -11.70
N GLU A 132 -18.72 18.83 -12.16
CA GLU A 132 -19.83 19.51 -12.84
C GLU A 132 -20.03 19.02 -14.29
N ASP A 133 -19.21 18.08 -14.78
CA ASP A 133 -19.26 17.63 -16.18
C ASP A 133 -19.55 16.12 -16.33
N ILE A 134 -20.62 15.65 -15.70
CA ILE A 134 -21.36 14.47 -16.20
C ILE A 134 -22.80 14.91 -16.48
N ILE A 135 -23.01 15.47 -17.67
CA ILE A 135 -24.32 15.59 -18.34
C ILE A 135 -24.39 14.52 -19.42
#